data_AF-A0A3N9UZN3-F1
#
_entry.id   AF-A0A3N9UZN3-F1
#
_cell.length_a   1.000
_cell.length_b   1.000
_cell.length_c   1.000
_cell.angle_alpha   90.00
_cell.angle_beta   90.00
_cell.angle_gamma   90.00
#
_symmetry.space_group_name_H-M   'P 1'
#
loop_
_entity.id
_entity.type
_entity.pdbx_description
1 polymer ?
#
loop_
_entity_poly.entity_id
_entity_poly.type
_entity_poly.pdbx_seq_one_letter_code
_entity_poly.pdbx_strand_id
1 'polypeptide(L)'
;MDGNGFFRSSHDIITDDLALDTRDHGSGKYVGDSDYTVQNKADQNLNTLEYIFRVDQAIGFNKSTDFVYALKRFDLGKSFHATIQSKGQEQTSMKNYDGSNERNPGGVSMNALFNRLDVISGTTSAKQYYRSLYADYGDQITYNSTGFIRLNLDSSFTGKGHIGVLDLSGDLDNPNMLDEDYLGTFAITKKMSVELKDNWRKQIDDYWLPCCSGGWSDLRPSDTKYLGSSTKGVFDCTCFSVAGQK
;
A
#
# COMPACT_ATOMS: atom_id res chain seq x y z
N MET A 1 -26.02 21.93 11.52
CA MET A 1 -25.81 22.00 12.98
C MET A 1 -26.97 21.32 13.69
N ASP A 2 -26.70 20.36 14.58
CA ASP A 2 -27.45 20.05 15.82
C ASP A 2 -26.91 18.75 16.46
N GLY A 3 -25.62 18.76 16.81
CA GLY A 3 -24.99 17.74 17.63
C GLY A 3 -24.42 18.40 18.88
N ASN A 4 -25.09 18.26 20.02
CA ASN A 4 -24.61 18.76 21.32
C ASN A 4 -23.65 17.79 22.03
N GLY A 5 -23.20 16.75 21.34
CA GLY A 5 -22.29 15.73 21.85
C GLY A 5 -20.84 15.95 21.41
N PHE A 6 -19.93 15.30 22.13
CA PHE A 6 -18.56 15.09 21.68
C PHE A 6 -18.48 13.71 21.04
N PHE A 7 -17.68 13.59 19.99
CA PHE A 7 -17.34 12.31 19.37
C PHE A 7 -15.82 12.16 19.30
N ARG A 8 -15.40 10.90 19.22
CA ARG A 8 -14.06 10.50 18.82
C ARG A 8 -14.23 9.32 17.88
N SER A 9 -13.60 9.37 16.72
CA SER A 9 -13.49 8.23 15.80
C SER A 9 -12.02 7.85 15.65
N SER A 10 -11.78 6.55 15.48
CA SER A 10 -10.47 6.00 15.14
C SER A 10 -10.70 4.83 14.22
N HIS A 11 -10.11 4.87 13.03
CA HIS A 11 -10.08 3.72 12.13
C HIS A 11 -8.62 3.43 11.82
N ASP A 12 -8.21 2.19 12.06
CA ASP A 12 -6.91 1.68 11.69
C ASP A 12 -7.16 0.44 10.85
N ILE A 13 -6.88 0.55 9.56
CA ILE A 13 -7.08 -0.51 8.57
C ILE A 13 -5.72 -0.82 7.99
N ILE A 14 -5.28 -2.06 8.18
CA ILE A 14 -4.02 -2.60 7.67
C ILE A 14 -4.36 -3.81 6.83
N THR A 15 -4.01 -3.81 5.55
CA THR A 15 -4.07 -5.03 4.73
C THR A 15 -2.72 -5.19 4.04
N ASP A 16 -1.77 -5.63 4.86
CA ASP A 16 -0.34 -5.97 4.76
C ASP A 16 0.62 -5.25 3.81
N ASP A 17 0.19 -4.59 2.75
CA ASP A 17 1.04 -3.62 2.03
C ASP A 17 0.36 -2.26 1.84
N LEU A 18 -0.88 -2.12 2.33
CA LEU A 18 -1.66 -0.88 2.40
C LEU A 18 -2.09 -0.60 3.85
N ALA A 19 -1.92 0.63 4.30
CA ALA A 19 -2.39 1.08 5.61
C ALA A 19 -3.13 2.41 5.53
N LEU A 20 -4.23 2.53 6.27
CA LEU A 20 -5.02 3.73 6.46
C LEU A 20 -5.28 3.93 7.96
N ASP A 21 -4.80 5.04 8.52
CA ASP A 21 -5.12 5.50 9.87
C ASP A 21 -5.92 6.81 9.77
N THR A 22 -7.05 6.86 10.46
CA THR A 22 -7.85 8.07 10.62
C THR A 22 -8.17 8.28 12.09
N ARG A 23 -8.03 9.53 12.56
CA ARG A 23 -8.33 9.92 13.94
C ARG A 23 -8.97 11.28 13.96
N ASP A 24 -10.20 11.35 14.45
CA ASP A 24 -10.93 12.60 14.53
C ASP A 24 -11.58 12.74 15.91
N HIS A 25 -11.68 13.96 16.41
CA HIS A 25 -12.48 14.27 17.59
C HIS A 25 -13.10 15.66 17.51
N GLY A 26 -14.31 15.80 18.06
CA GLY A 26 -14.99 17.09 18.11
C GLY A 26 -16.44 17.07 18.48
N SER A 27 -17.12 18.15 18.10
CA SER A 27 -18.57 18.32 18.26
C SER A 27 -19.19 18.81 16.95
N GLY A 28 -20.20 18.10 16.46
CA GLY A 28 -20.91 18.44 15.22
C GLY A 28 -21.30 17.19 14.43
N LYS A 29 -21.27 17.26 13.11
CA LYS A 29 -21.71 16.17 12.21
C LYS A 29 -20.50 15.50 11.57
N TYR A 30 -20.40 14.19 11.79
CA TYR A 30 -19.44 13.30 11.16
C TYR A 30 -20.20 12.31 10.29
N VAL A 31 -19.79 12.14 9.04
CA VAL A 31 -20.22 11.04 8.18
C VAL A 31 -18.97 10.46 7.55
N GLY A 32 -18.74 9.16 7.74
CA GLY A 32 -17.60 8.47 7.17
C GLY A 32 -18.00 7.08 6.73
N ASP A 33 -17.58 6.73 5.53
CA ASP A 33 -17.76 5.41 4.94
C ASP A 33 -16.38 4.86 4.57
N SER A 34 -16.15 3.59 4.89
CA SER A 34 -14.91 2.88 4.58
C SER A 34 -15.25 1.60 3.81
N ASP A 35 -14.49 1.31 2.77
CA ASP A 35 -14.53 0.06 2.02
C ASP A 35 -13.14 -0.56 1.97
N TYR A 36 -13.08 -1.88 2.09
CA TYR A 36 -11.84 -2.63 1.96
C TYR A 36 -12.11 -3.91 1.17
N THR A 37 -11.19 -4.26 0.28
CA THR A 37 -11.25 -5.50 -0.50
C THR A 37 -9.85 -6.10 -0.56
N VAL A 38 -9.75 -7.39 -0.24
CA VAL A 38 -8.51 -8.17 -0.36
C VAL A 38 -8.86 -9.47 -1.07
N GLN A 39 -8.16 -9.74 -2.17
CA GLN A 39 -8.28 -10.97 -2.95
C GLN A 39 -6.90 -11.52 -3.26
N ASN A 40 -6.61 -12.69 -2.70
CA ASN A 40 -5.37 -13.42 -2.95
C ASN A 40 -5.72 -14.74 -3.63
N LYS A 41 -5.05 -15.04 -4.75
CA LYS A 41 -5.27 -16.28 -5.50
C LYS A 41 -3.94 -16.88 -5.93
N ALA A 42 -3.75 -18.16 -5.61
CA ALA A 42 -2.66 -18.98 -6.12
C ALA A 42 -3.24 -20.07 -7.02
N ASP A 43 -2.71 -20.20 -8.23
CA ASP A 43 -3.02 -21.27 -9.17
C ASP A 43 -1.72 -22.02 -9.48
N GLN A 44 -1.69 -23.34 -9.26
CA GLN A 44 -0.53 -24.19 -9.58
C GLN A 44 -0.95 -25.31 -10.54
N ASN A 45 -0.20 -25.45 -11.64
CA ASN A 45 -0.36 -26.56 -12.57
C ASN A 45 0.78 -27.55 -12.40
N LEU A 46 0.50 -28.70 -11.77
CA LEU A 46 1.51 -29.72 -11.48
C LEU A 46 2.08 -30.40 -12.73
N ASN A 47 1.39 -30.32 -13.87
CA ASN A 47 1.85 -30.94 -15.13
C ASN A 47 2.88 -30.06 -15.85
N THR A 48 2.78 -28.75 -15.71
CA THR A 48 3.68 -27.77 -16.34
C THR A 48 4.64 -27.12 -15.36
N LEU A 49 4.48 -27.39 -14.06
CA LEU A 49 5.11 -26.66 -12.94
C LEU A 49 4.85 -25.15 -12.95
N GLU A 50 3.86 -24.70 -13.73
CA GLU A 50 3.48 -23.29 -13.76
C GLU A 50 2.85 -22.90 -12.43
N TYR A 51 3.35 -21.81 -11.85
CA TYR A 51 2.84 -21.23 -10.63
C TYR A 51 2.48 -19.77 -10.86
N ILE A 52 1.22 -19.42 -10.61
CA ILE A 52 0.73 -18.05 -10.72
C ILE A 52 0.17 -17.63 -9.38
N PHE A 53 0.71 -16.55 -8.83
CA PHE A 53 0.22 -15.91 -7.63
C PHE A 53 -0.26 -14.49 -7.95
N ARG A 54 -1.45 -14.16 -7.46
CA ARG A 54 -2.09 -12.86 -7.67
C ARG A 54 -2.54 -12.29 -6.33
N VAL A 55 -2.24 -11.02 -6.14
CA VAL A 55 -2.72 -10.20 -5.04
C VAL A 55 -3.47 -9.03 -5.66
N ASP A 56 -4.67 -8.74 -5.15
CA ASP A 56 -5.43 -7.54 -5.46
C ASP A 56 -6.01 -7.00 -4.15
N GLN A 57 -5.61 -5.77 -3.81
CA GLN A 57 -5.92 -5.13 -2.54
C GLN A 57 -6.37 -3.69 -2.80
N ALA A 58 -7.43 -3.28 -2.10
CA ALA A 58 -7.95 -1.92 -2.16
C ALA A 58 -8.47 -1.47 -0.81
N ILE A 59 -8.16 -0.23 -0.45
CA ILE A 59 -8.72 0.48 0.70
C ILE A 59 -9.31 1.80 0.19
N GLY A 60 -10.59 2.01 0.47
CA GLY A 60 -11.30 3.25 0.20
C GLY A 60 -11.84 3.85 1.49
N PHE A 61 -11.70 5.16 1.62
CA PHE A 61 -12.28 5.94 2.70
C PHE A 61 -12.80 7.25 2.18
N ASN A 62 -14.04 7.57 2.52
CA ASN A 62 -14.64 8.86 2.23
C ASN A 62 -15.23 9.41 3.52
N LYS A 63 -14.86 10.64 3.84
CA LYS A 63 -15.32 11.38 5.01
C LYS A 63 -15.92 12.70 4.57
N SER A 64 -17.06 13.04 5.14
CA SER A 64 -17.62 14.38 5.15
C SER A 64 -17.73 14.86 6.60
N THR A 65 -17.16 16.02 6.84
CA THR A 65 -17.10 16.64 8.14
C THR A 65 -17.79 18.01 8.09
N ASP A 66 -18.57 18.32 9.12
CA ASP A 66 -19.00 19.67 9.45
C ASP A 66 -18.99 19.86 10.97
N PHE A 67 -17.92 20.48 11.47
CA PHE A 67 -17.66 20.70 12.90
C PHE A 67 -17.47 22.16 13.24
N VAL A 68 -18.01 22.53 14.40
CA VAL A 68 -17.73 23.80 15.07
C VAL A 68 -17.27 23.49 16.48
N TYR A 69 -16.05 23.91 16.79
CA TYR A 69 -15.39 23.70 18.08
C TYR A 69 -15.63 24.92 18.96
N ALA A 70 -16.84 24.97 19.52
CA ALA A 70 -17.30 26.10 20.31
C ALA A 70 -16.85 26.00 21.78
N LEU A 71 -16.71 27.16 22.41
CA LEU A 71 -16.59 27.33 23.84
C LEU A 71 -17.77 26.66 24.57
N LYS A 72 -17.49 25.77 25.52
CA LYS A 72 -18.51 25.13 26.36
C LYS A 72 -18.34 25.58 27.81
N ARG A 73 -19.45 25.96 28.43
CA ARG A 73 -19.53 26.29 29.85
C ARG A 73 -19.99 25.07 30.64
N PHE A 74 -19.29 24.80 31.72
CA PHE A 74 -19.59 23.74 32.68
C PHE A 74 -19.88 24.39 34.02
N ASP A 75 -21.09 24.18 34.52
CA ASP A 75 -21.51 24.62 35.84
C ASP A 75 -21.74 23.37 36.71
N LEU A 76 -20.82 23.10 37.66
CA LEU A 76 -20.93 21.99 38.61
C LEU A 76 -21.32 22.55 39.99
N GLY A 77 -22.62 22.50 40.29
CA GLY A 77 -23.17 23.05 41.53
C GLY A 77 -23.09 24.59 41.56
N LYS A 78 -23.05 25.17 42.77
CA LYS A 78 -23.07 26.63 42.97
C LYS A 78 -21.70 27.30 42.98
N SER A 79 -20.62 26.52 42.92
CA SER A 79 -19.27 26.99 43.28
C SER A 79 -18.23 26.74 42.21
N PHE A 80 -18.50 25.84 41.25
CA PHE A 80 -17.59 25.56 40.15
C PHE A 80 -18.22 25.96 38.82
N HIS A 81 -17.63 26.97 38.21
CA HIS A 81 -17.94 27.43 36.86
C HIS A 81 -16.66 27.37 36.05
N ALA A 82 -16.63 26.56 35.00
CA ALA A 82 -15.49 26.44 34.11
C ALA A 82 -15.92 26.64 32.66
N THR A 83 -15.02 27.19 31.87
CA THR A 83 -15.23 27.40 30.45
C THR A 83 -14.11 26.70 29.71
N ILE A 84 -14.45 25.74 28.86
CA ILE A 84 -13.48 24.95 28.10
C ILE A 84 -13.80 25.14 26.62
N GLN A 85 -12.81 25.59 25.84
CA GLN A 85 -12.86 25.49 24.39
C GLN A 85 -12.08 24.26 23.96
N SER A 86 -12.78 23.15 23.73
CA SER A 86 -12.14 21.98 23.13
C SER A 86 -11.76 22.34 21.71
N LYS A 87 -10.47 22.29 21.38
CA LYS A 87 -10.03 22.42 19.98
C LYS A 87 -10.18 21.07 19.28
N GLY A 88 -10.38 21.13 17.97
CA GLY A 88 -10.50 19.94 17.13
C GLY A 88 -9.19 19.41 16.60
N GLN A 89 -9.24 18.12 16.27
CA GLN A 89 -8.24 17.48 15.44
C GLN A 89 -8.92 16.54 14.46
N GLU A 90 -8.41 16.54 13.24
CA GLU A 90 -8.65 15.52 12.23
C GLU A 90 -7.32 15.07 11.65
N GLN A 91 -7.15 13.76 11.52
CA GLN A 91 -5.98 13.18 10.89
C GLN A 91 -6.42 12.09 9.93
N THR A 92 -5.87 12.12 8.72
CA THR A 92 -5.92 11.02 7.77
C THR A 92 -4.50 10.74 7.33
N SER A 93 -4.07 9.50 7.43
CA SER A 93 -2.72 9.06 7.08
C SER A 93 -2.81 7.76 6.31
N MET A 94 -2.13 7.72 5.18
CA MET A 94 -2.11 6.58 4.27
C MET A 94 -0.68 6.22 3.95
N LYS A 95 -0.45 4.91 3.80
CA LYS A 95 0.83 4.36 3.41
C LYS A 95 0.60 3.19 2.48
N ASN A 96 1.27 3.23 1.33
CA ASN A 96 1.37 2.14 0.40
C ASN A 96 2.84 1.73 0.35
N TYR A 97 3.16 0.58 0.93
CA TYR A 97 4.51 0.00 0.92
C TYR A 97 4.66 -1.04 -0.19
N ASP A 98 3.63 -1.22 -1.02
CA ASP A 98 3.58 -2.34 -1.92
C ASP A 98 4.44 -2.14 -3.17
N GLY A 99 5.14 -3.20 -3.56
CA GLY A 99 6.26 -3.15 -4.49
C GLY A 99 7.59 -2.81 -3.83
N SER A 100 7.62 -2.58 -2.51
CA SER A 100 8.88 -2.50 -1.79
C SER A 100 9.55 -3.88 -1.73
N ASN A 101 10.80 -3.96 -2.17
CA ASN A 101 11.61 -5.17 -2.14
C ASN A 101 13.07 -4.83 -1.80
N GLU A 102 13.93 -5.84 -1.68
CA GLU A 102 15.35 -5.67 -1.34
C GLU A 102 16.12 -4.71 -2.27
N ARG A 103 15.62 -4.44 -3.49
CA ARG A 103 16.21 -3.53 -4.48
C ARG A 103 15.45 -2.21 -4.65
N ASN A 104 14.22 -2.13 -4.16
CA ASN A 104 13.40 -0.93 -4.16
C ASN A 104 12.66 -0.88 -2.82
N PRO A 105 13.23 -0.37 -1.72
CA PRO A 105 12.53 -0.29 -0.44
C PRO A 105 11.43 0.80 -0.42
N GLY A 106 11.08 1.33 -1.60
CA GLY A 106 10.21 2.47 -1.78
C GLY A 106 8.75 2.20 -1.43
N GLY A 107 8.18 3.13 -0.68
CA GLY A 107 6.76 3.24 -0.41
C GLY A 107 6.33 4.69 -0.50
N VAL A 108 5.03 4.91 -0.63
CA VAL A 108 4.45 6.25 -0.66
C VAL A 108 3.59 6.44 0.57
N SER A 109 3.76 7.57 1.24
CA SER A 109 2.89 7.98 2.33
C SER A 109 2.28 9.35 2.05
N MET A 110 1.03 9.51 2.46
CA MET A 110 0.30 10.77 2.38
C MET A 110 -0.42 11.02 3.69
N ASN A 111 -0.41 12.26 4.17
CA ASN A 111 -1.14 12.64 5.36
C ASN A 111 -1.78 14.02 5.23
N ALA A 112 -2.93 14.15 5.88
CA ALA A 112 -3.56 15.43 6.17
C ALA A 112 -3.83 15.48 7.67
N LEU A 113 -3.28 16.49 8.34
CA LEU A 113 -3.49 16.75 9.75
C LEU A 113 -4.05 18.16 9.90
N PHE A 114 -5.25 18.24 10.46
CA PHE A 114 -5.85 19.48 10.89
C PHE A 114 -5.90 19.47 12.41
N ASN A 115 -5.29 20.44 13.08
CA ASN A 115 -5.17 20.48 14.54
C ASN A 115 -5.47 21.89 15.06
N ARG A 116 -5.80 21.97 16.35
CA ARG A 116 -6.18 23.20 17.04
C ARG A 116 -7.35 23.91 16.32
N LEU A 117 -8.28 23.11 15.81
CA LEU A 117 -9.37 23.60 14.98
C LEU A 117 -10.43 24.32 15.80
N ASP A 118 -10.88 25.44 15.25
CA ASP A 118 -12.09 26.18 15.67
C ASP A 118 -13.30 25.78 14.81
N VAL A 119 -13.07 25.55 13.52
CA VAL A 119 -14.08 25.08 12.57
C VAL A 119 -13.39 24.26 11.49
N ILE A 120 -14.05 23.22 11.02
CA ILE A 120 -13.71 22.54 9.78
C ILE A 120 -15.00 22.07 9.11
N SER A 121 -15.09 22.29 7.81
CA SER A 121 -16.18 21.80 6.98
C SER A 121 -15.59 21.36 5.66
N GLY A 122 -15.88 20.15 5.23
CA GLY A 122 -15.31 19.63 4.01
C GLY A 122 -15.48 18.14 3.81
N THR A 123 -14.76 17.66 2.80
CA THR A 123 -14.64 16.25 2.49
C THR A 123 -13.18 15.85 2.38
N THR A 124 -12.89 14.64 2.83
CA THR A 124 -11.60 13.98 2.66
C THR A 124 -11.86 12.61 2.04
N SER A 125 -11.16 12.30 0.95
CA SER A 125 -11.17 10.96 0.37
C SER A 125 -9.77 10.41 0.29
N ALA A 126 -9.62 9.16 0.71
CA ALA A 126 -8.38 8.42 0.78
C ALA A 126 -8.61 7.11 0.03
N LYS A 127 -7.83 6.86 -1.02
CA LYS A 127 -7.94 5.63 -1.82
C LYS A 127 -6.57 5.05 -2.10
N GLN A 128 -6.45 3.77 -1.86
CA GLN A 128 -5.25 2.99 -2.10
C GLN A 128 -5.63 1.74 -2.86
N TYR A 129 -4.81 1.37 -3.83
CA TYR A 129 -4.99 0.18 -4.63
C TYR A 129 -3.63 -0.43 -4.91
N TYR A 130 -3.60 -1.74 -4.90
CA TYR A 130 -2.48 -2.51 -5.36
C TYR A 130 -2.95 -3.78 -6.04
N ARG A 131 -2.18 -4.17 -7.06
CA ARG A 131 -2.26 -5.48 -7.67
C ARG A 131 -0.88 -5.95 -8.06
N SER A 132 -0.55 -7.19 -7.69
CA SER A 132 0.60 -7.90 -8.24
C SER A 132 0.23 -9.24 -8.87
N LEU A 133 1.07 -9.61 -9.82
CA LEU A 133 1.08 -10.90 -10.47
C LEU A 133 2.52 -11.40 -10.49
N TYR A 134 2.74 -12.49 -9.78
CA TYR A 134 3.95 -13.29 -9.90
C TYR A 134 3.60 -14.54 -10.72
N ALA A 135 4.38 -14.81 -11.76
CA ALA A 135 4.22 -16.01 -12.56
C ALA A 135 5.58 -16.66 -12.80
N ASP A 136 5.68 -17.93 -12.42
CA ASP A 136 6.79 -18.81 -12.74
C ASP A 136 6.30 -19.85 -13.76
N TYR A 137 6.88 -19.79 -14.96
CA TYR A 137 6.57 -20.70 -16.07
C TYR A 137 7.61 -21.82 -16.20
N GLY A 138 8.50 -21.98 -15.23
CA GLY A 138 9.62 -22.92 -15.26
C GLY A 138 10.86 -22.31 -15.90
N ASP A 139 10.78 -21.87 -17.16
CA ASP A 139 11.88 -21.26 -17.92
C ASP A 139 11.96 -19.73 -17.74
N GLN A 140 10.95 -19.14 -17.11
CA GLN A 140 10.79 -17.71 -16.99
C GLN A 140 10.03 -17.34 -15.73
N ILE A 141 10.53 -16.31 -15.03
CA ILE A 141 9.80 -15.62 -13.98
C ILE A 141 9.34 -14.26 -14.50
N THR A 142 8.09 -13.91 -14.24
CA THR A 142 7.50 -12.62 -14.54
C THR A 142 6.89 -12.03 -13.27
N TYR A 143 7.16 -10.76 -13.02
CA TYR A 143 6.52 -9.98 -11.98
C TYR A 143 5.96 -8.71 -12.59
N ASN A 144 4.67 -8.47 -12.36
CA ASN A 144 4.00 -7.23 -12.73
C ASN A 144 3.23 -6.72 -11.53
N SER A 145 3.54 -5.51 -11.09
CA SER A 145 2.79 -4.80 -10.06
C SER A 145 2.32 -3.44 -10.55
N THR A 146 1.11 -3.08 -10.12
CA THR A 146 0.53 -1.77 -10.33
C THR A 146 -0.16 -1.32 -9.06
N GLY A 147 -0.02 -0.06 -8.69
CA GLY A 147 -0.69 0.49 -7.53
C GLY A 147 -0.89 2.00 -7.64
N PHE A 148 -1.70 2.54 -6.74
CA PHE A 148 -1.77 3.97 -6.52
C PHE A 148 -2.14 4.29 -5.08
N ILE A 149 -1.83 5.52 -4.70
CA ILE A 149 -2.30 6.16 -3.47
C ILE A 149 -2.82 7.54 -3.84
N ARG A 150 -4.02 7.87 -3.34
CA ARG A 150 -4.73 9.11 -3.65
C ARG A 150 -5.32 9.72 -2.39
N LEU A 151 -5.01 10.98 -2.15
CA LEU A 151 -5.60 11.81 -1.11
C LEU A 151 -6.24 13.04 -1.76
N ASN A 152 -7.56 13.16 -1.65
CA ASN A 152 -8.26 14.37 -2.05
C ASN A 152 -8.86 15.07 -0.82
N LEU A 153 -8.66 16.37 -0.78
CA LEU A 153 -9.10 17.26 0.27
C LEU A 153 -9.90 18.38 -0.37
N ASP A 154 -11.10 18.62 0.12
CA ASP A 154 -11.85 19.83 -0.14
C ASP A 154 -12.38 20.33 1.21
N SER A 155 -11.64 21.23 1.85
CA SER A 155 -11.85 21.58 3.26
C SER A 155 -11.65 23.06 3.52
N SER A 156 -12.61 23.64 4.22
CA SER A 156 -12.52 24.98 4.79
C SER A 156 -12.35 24.86 6.30
N PHE A 157 -11.32 25.49 6.87
CA PHE A 157 -11.01 25.37 8.29
C PHE A 157 -10.42 26.66 8.88
N THR A 158 -10.49 26.77 10.20
CA THR A 158 -9.71 27.75 10.99
C THR A 158 -8.92 27.00 12.04
N GLY A 159 -7.58 27.12 12.00
CA GLY A 159 -6.68 26.42 12.91
C GLY A 159 -5.31 26.18 12.27
N LYS A 160 -4.74 25.00 12.53
CA LYS A 160 -3.51 24.52 11.89
C LYS A 160 -3.85 23.41 10.90
N GLY A 161 -3.30 23.48 9.70
CA GLY A 161 -3.35 22.41 8.71
C GLY A 161 -1.94 22.00 8.34
N HIS A 162 -1.72 20.73 8.10
CA HIS A 162 -0.48 20.17 7.57
C HIS A 162 -0.84 19.12 6.54
N ILE A 163 -0.22 19.19 5.37
CA ILE A 163 -0.42 18.26 4.26
C ILE A 163 0.95 17.77 3.82
N GLY A 164 1.16 16.46 3.92
CA GLY A 164 2.42 15.82 3.61
C GLY A 164 2.27 14.71 2.57
N VAL A 165 3.24 14.61 1.67
CA VAL A 165 3.46 13.45 0.79
C VAL A 165 4.95 13.12 0.86
N LEU A 166 5.27 11.85 1.09
CA LEU A 166 6.62 11.32 0.95
C LEU A 166 6.55 10.14 -0.02
N ASP A 167 7.22 10.27 -1.15
CA ASP A 167 7.33 9.26 -2.19
C ASP A 167 8.78 8.78 -2.28
N LEU A 168 9.00 7.54 -1.85
CA LEU A 168 10.27 6.83 -1.88
C LEU A 168 10.36 5.83 -3.04
N SER A 169 9.38 5.80 -3.96
CA SER A 169 9.31 4.80 -5.04
C SER A 169 10.37 4.97 -6.13
N GLY A 170 11.06 6.11 -6.13
CA GLY A 170 12.13 6.44 -7.07
C GLY A 170 13.52 6.35 -6.42
N ASP A 171 14.17 7.50 -6.28
CA ASP A 171 15.51 7.60 -5.69
C ASP A 171 15.39 7.74 -4.16
N LEU A 172 15.88 6.73 -3.43
CA LEU A 172 15.92 6.77 -1.97
C LEU A 172 16.81 7.89 -1.43
N ASP A 173 17.85 8.25 -2.18
CA ASP A 173 18.77 9.32 -1.79
C ASP A 173 18.13 10.70 -2.04
N ASN A 174 17.12 10.79 -2.92
CA ASN A 174 16.41 12.01 -3.26
C ASN A 174 14.88 11.78 -3.35
N PRO A 175 14.20 11.59 -2.21
CA PRO A 175 12.76 11.35 -2.22
C PRO A 175 11.98 12.56 -2.74
N ASN A 176 10.87 12.29 -3.41
CA ASN A 176 9.90 13.33 -3.72
C ASN A 176 9.10 13.63 -2.46
N MET A 177 9.18 14.88 -1.97
CA MET A 177 8.48 15.31 -0.77
C MET A 177 7.65 16.56 -1.04
N LEU A 178 6.41 16.53 -0.56
CA LEU A 178 5.56 17.71 -0.41
C LEU A 178 5.27 17.87 1.07
N ASP A 179 5.51 19.06 1.60
CA ASP A 179 5.24 19.40 2.99
C ASP A 179 4.71 20.83 3.04
N GLU A 180 3.44 20.98 3.42
CA GLU A 180 2.77 22.27 3.45
C GLU A 180 2.04 22.48 4.77
N ASP A 181 2.42 23.56 5.45
CA ASP A 181 1.81 24.00 6.70
C ASP A 181 0.94 25.24 6.51
N TYR A 182 -0.18 25.25 7.22
CA TYR A 182 -1.20 26.30 7.19
C TYR A 182 -1.51 26.75 8.61
N LEU A 183 -1.57 28.07 8.83
CA LEU A 183 -1.95 28.67 10.11
C LEU A 183 -2.92 29.83 9.91
N GLY A 184 -4.16 29.68 10.33
CA GLY A 184 -5.22 30.67 10.14
C GLY A 184 -6.48 30.07 9.52
N THR A 185 -7.17 30.87 8.70
CA THR A 185 -8.41 30.48 8.03
C THR A 185 -8.15 30.26 6.55
N PHE A 186 -8.43 29.05 6.07
CA PHE A 186 -8.18 28.65 4.68
C PHE A 186 -9.34 27.84 4.12
N ALA A 187 -9.48 27.91 2.80
CA ALA A 187 -10.21 26.93 2.00
C ALA A 187 -9.18 26.25 1.09
N ILE A 188 -9.00 24.93 1.26
CA ILE A 188 -8.02 24.14 0.51
C ILE A 188 -8.78 23.12 -0.33
N THR A 189 -8.48 23.11 -1.62
CA THR A 189 -8.82 22.01 -2.52
C THR A 189 -7.53 21.43 -3.07
N LYS A 190 -7.23 20.17 -2.72
CA LYS A 190 -6.06 19.45 -3.20
C LYS A 190 -6.41 18.05 -3.64
N LYS A 191 -5.81 17.63 -4.75
CA LYS A 191 -5.89 16.28 -5.29
C LYS A 191 -4.47 15.78 -5.46
N MET A 192 -4.08 14.81 -4.66
CA MET A 192 -2.74 14.23 -4.67
C MET A 192 -2.85 12.77 -5.10
N SER A 193 -1.99 12.35 -6.00
CA SER A 193 -1.98 11.00 -6.55
C SER A 193 -0.55 10.61 -6.87
N VAL A 194 -0.14 9.42 -6.45
CA VAL A 194 1.10 8.78 -6.91
C VAL A 194 0.72 7.42 -7.49
N GLU A 195 1.26 7.13 -8.67
CA GLU A 195 1.08 5.85 -9.35
C GLU A 195 2.37 5.04 -9.27
N LEU A 196 2.24 3.76 -8.95
CA LEU A 196 3.35 2.81 -8.81
C LEU A 196 3.22 1.74 -9.89
N LYS A 197 4.31 1.48 -10.61
CA LYS A 197 4.39 0.42 -11.62
C LYS A 197 5.76 -0.22 -11.59
N ASP A 198 5.81 -1.52 -11.39
CA ASP A 198 7.05 -2.30 -11.50
C ASP A 198 6.77 -3.56 -12.32
N ASN A 199 7.48 -3.69 -13.44
CA ASN A 199 7.34 -4.83 -14.33
C ASN A 199 8.72 -5.34 -14.70
N TRP A 200 8.99 -6.60 -14.40
CA TRP A 200 10.22 -7.24 -14.80
C TRP A 200 10.00 -8.69 -15.21
N ARG A 201 10.90 -9.16 -16.05
CA ARG A 201 10.94 -10.53 -16.55
C ARG A 201 12.36 -11.04 -16.46
N LYS A 202 12.53 -12.24 -15.93
CA LYS A 202 13.81 -12.93 -15.86
C LYS A 202 13.68 -14.27 -16.57
N GLN A 203 14.55 -14.51 -17.54
CA GLN A 203 14.73 -15.84 -18.09
C GLN A 203 15.56 -16.65 -17.09
N ILE A 204 15.12 -17.86 -16.77
CA ILE A 204 15.91 -18.75 -15.92
C ILE A 204 16.85 -19.50 -16.85
N ASP A 205 18.14 -19.20 -16.76
CA ASP A 205 19.17 -19.95 -17.47
C ASP A 205 19.21 -21.37 -16.91
N ASP A 206 19.07 -22.32 -17.83
CA ASP A 206 19.08 -23.73 -17.54
C ASP A 206 20.51 -24.22 -17.30
N TYR A 207 20.85 -24.48 -16.04
CA TYR A 207 22.17 -24.95 -15.62
C TYR A 207 22.44 -26.44 -15.96
N TRP A 208 21.60 -27.12 -16.76
CA TRP A 208 21.77 -28.53 -17.12
C TRP A 208 22.86 -28.78 -18.20
N LEU A 209 23.48 -27.72 -18.73
CA LEU A 209 24.46 -27.78 -19.81
C LEU A 209 25.95 -28.05 -19.44
N PRO A 210 26.36 -28.40 -18.21
CA PRO A 210 27.56 -29.18 -18.00
C PRO A 210 27.17 -30.66 -17.97
N CYS A 211 27.72 -31.45 -18.90
CA CYS A 211 27.56 -32.92 -19.01
C CYS A 211 27.94 -33.73 -17.75
N CYS A 212 28.19 -33.10 -16.61
CA CYS A 212 28.55 -33.76 -15.36
C CYS A 212 27.68 -33.35 -14.16
N SER A 213 26.54 -32.69 -14.41
CA SER A 213 25.58 -32.29 -13.38
C SER A 213 24.21 -32.90 -13.73
N GLY A 214 23.99 -34.14 -13.28
CA GLY A 214 22.72 -34.91 -13.29
C GLY A 214 21.97 -35.16 -14.61
N GLY A 215 22.30 -34.51 -15.73
CA GLY A 215 21.83 -34.90 -17.06
C GLY A 215 20.30 -34.95 -17.20
N TRP A 216 19.74 -36.07 -17.68
CA TRP A 216 18.29 -36.21 -17.89
C TRP A 216 17.45 -36.04 -16.62
N SER A 217 17.96 -36.39 -15.43
CA SER A 217 17.18 -36.23 -14.18
C SER A 217 17.09 -34.79 -13.70
N ASP A 218 17.98 -33.93 -14.20
CA ASP A 218 18.05 -32.53 -13.83
C ASP A 218 17.30 -31.64 -14.84
N LEU A 219 16.82 -32.22 -15.94
CA LEU A 219 15.90 -31.55 -16.86
C LEU A 219 14.56 -31.30 -16.18
N ARG A 220 13.97 -30.15 -16.45
CA ARG A 220 12.65 -29.84 -15.92
C ARG A 220 11.59 -30.69 -16.64
N PRO A 221 10.45 -30.98 -15.98
CA PRO A 221 9.32 -31.64 -16.62
C PRO A 221 8.85 -30.96 -17.92
N SER A 222 8.97 -29.63 -18.01
CA SER A 222 8.69 -28.85 -19.22
C SER A 222 9.60 -29.23 -20.40
N ASP A 223 10.89 -29.47 -20.13
CA ASP A 223 11.89 -29.75 -21.15
C ASP A 223 11.72 -31.19 -21.64
N THR A 224 11.57 -32.13 -20.69
CA THR A 224 11.36 -33.55 -21.01
C THR A 224 10.06 -33.82 -21.77
N LYS A 225 9.04 -32.96 -21.62
CA LYS A 225 7.75 -33.06 -22.33
C LYS A 225 7.90 -32.99 -23.85
N TYR A 226 8.79 -32.13 -24.36
CA TYR A 226 9.00 -31.96 -25.80
C TYR A 226 10.16 -32.79 -26.34
N LEU A 227 11.08 -33.19 -25.47
CA LEU A 227 12.24 -34.00 -25.83
C LEU A 227 11.88 -35.47 -26.08
N GLY A 228 10.77 -35.98 -25.53
CA GLY A 228 10.32 -37.36 -25.72
C GLY A 228 11.24 -38.38 -25.03
N SER A 229 10.68 -39.45 -24.47
CA SER A 229 11.46 -40.41 -23.66
C SER A 229 12.66 -41.06 -24.36
N SER A 230 12.69 -41.07 -25.70
CA SER A 230 13.77 -41.59 -26.53
C SER A 230 15.04 -40.72 -26.54
N THR A 231 14.96 -39.44 -26.15
CA THR A 231 16.14 -38.57 -26.09
C THR A 231 16.89 -38.67 -24.77
N LYS A 232 16.40 -39.48 -23.81
CA LYS A 232 17.07 -39.72 -22.52
C LYS A 232 18.55 -40.08 -22.66
N GLY A 233 18.91 -40.89 -23.66
CA GLY A 233 20.30 -41.26 -23.93
C GLY A 233 21.20 -40.13 -24.43
N VAL A 234 20.63 -39.04 -24.97
CA VAL A 234 21.39 -37.85 -25.40
C VAL A 234 21.89 -37.05 -24.19
N PHE A 235 21.16 -37.13 -23.07
CA PHE A 235 21.47 -36.46 -21.81
C PHE A 235 22.09 -37.42 -20.77
N ASP A 236 22.40 -38.66 -21.18
CA ASP A 236 23.14 -39.63 -20.38
C ASP A 236 24.63 -39.35 -20.52
N CYS A 237 25.07 -38.23 -19.94
CA CYS A 237 26.47 -37.89 -19.94
C CYS A 237 27.18 -38.76 -18.88
N THR A 238 27.72 -39.90 -19.29
CA THR A 238 28.74 -40.59 -18.51
C THR A 238 29.98 -39.69 -18.48
N CYS A 239 30.21 -38.97 -17.37
CA CYS A 239 31.46 -38.26 -17.18
C CYS A 239 32.60 -39.25 -17.41
N PHE A 240 33.44 -38.97 -18.41
CA PHE A 240 34.63 -39.76 -18.66
C PHE A 240 35.52 -39.62 -17.42
N SER A 241 35.50 -40.59 -16.52
CA SER A 241 36.56 -40.72 -15.54
C SER A 241 37.77 -41.23 -16.32
N VAL A 242 38.74 -40.35 -16.53
CA VAL A 242 40.04 -40.79 -17.04
C VAL A 242 40.59 -41.74 -15.98
N ALA A 243 40.71 -43.02 -16.32
CA ALA A 243 41.32 -44.01 -15.45
C ALA A 243 42.78 -43.60 -15.21
N GLY A 244 43.05 -42.90 -14.10
CA GLY A 244 44.41 -42.42 -13.82
C GLY A 244 44.62 -41.37 -12.73
N GLN A 245 43.61 -40.86 -12.02
CA GLN A 245 43.85 -39.98 -10.87
C GLN A 245 43.10 -40.46 -9.63
N LYS A 246 43.87 -41.10 -8.74
CA LYS A 246 43.58 -41.18 -7.30
C LYS A 246 44.11 -39.92 -6.63
#